data_AF-A0A2V5MLL8-F1
#
_entry.id   AF-A0A2V5MLL8-F1
#
_cell.length_a   1.000
_cell.length_b   1.000
_cell.length_c   1.000
_cell.angle_alpha   90.00
_cell.angle_beta   90.00
_cell.angle_gamma   90.00
#
_symmetry.space_group_name_H-M   'P 1'
#
loop_
_entity.id
_entity.type
_entity.pdbx_description
1 polymer ?
#
loop_
_entity_poly.entity_id
_entity_poly.type
_entity_poly.pdbx_seq_one_letter_code
_entity_poly.pdbx_strand_id
1 'polypeptide(L)'
;MTARRLSQKNFVLSRRADSSYFQQKKKSHINRKENMSNSEKKQNASIVWFEIPADNVERAKKFYGDLFGWKIERLPGTQEYWHIDTGGADDTPDGALKARKQPQEPIVNYVS
;
A
#
# COMPACT_ATOMS: atom_id res chain seq x y z
N MET A 1 28.20 -3.04 72.31
CA MET A 1 29.34 -2.12 72.57
C MET A 1 30.14 -2.06 71.28
N THR A 2 30.37 -0.98 70.54
CA THR A 2 30.32 0.46 70.79
C THR A 2 30.20 1.16 69.42
N ALA A 3 29.36 2.19 69.34
CA ALA A 3 29.20 3.05 68.16
C ALA A 3 30.19 4.23 68.20
N ARG A 4 30.51 4.81 67.03
CA ARG A 4 30.86 6.23 66.71
C ARG A 4 31.65 6.25 65.38
N ARG A 5 31.57 7.22 64.46
CA ARG A 5 30.76 8.44 64.26
C ARG A 5 31.24 9.11 62.95
N LEU A 6 30.29 9.56 62.10
CA LEU A 6 30.28 10.70 61.13
C LEU A 6 31.38 10.81 60.05
N SER A 7 31.03 10.79 58.76
CA SER A 7 30.52 11.90 57.90
C SER A 7 31.66 12.61 57.15
N GLN A 8 31.55 12.74 55.81
CA GLN A 8 31.27 14.02 55.13
C GLN A 8 31.11 13.83 53.60
N LYS A 9 29.92 14.22 53.10
CA LYS A 9 29.61 15.04 51.89
C LYS A 9 30.03 14.49 50.50
N ASN A 10 29.08 14.03 49.69
CA ASN A 10 28.25 14.79 48.70
C ASN A 10 28.99 15.21 47.42
N PHE A 11 28.69 14.54 46.30
CA PHE A 11 28.51 15.23 45.02
C PHE A 11 27.51 14.49 44.13
N VAL A 12 26.24 14.86 44.29
CA VAL A 12 25.18 14.57 43.32
C VAL A 12 25.32 15.62 42.22
N LEU A 13 25.66 15.21 41.00
CA LEU A 13 25.41 16.04 39.82
C LEU A 13 24.10 15.62 39.18
N SER A 14 23.03 16.23 39.69
CA SER A 14 21.83 16.46 38.91
C SER A 14 22.21 17.40 37.76
N ARG A 15 22.29 16.86 36.54
CA ARG A 15 22.19 17.73 35.36
C ARG A 15 20.72 18.00 35.13
N ARG A 16 20.29 19.16 35.62
CA ARG A 16 19.10 19.88 35.17
C ARG A 16 19.11 19.86 33.65
N ALA A 17 18.14 19.19 33.04
CA ALA A 17 17.85 19.39 31.63
C ALA A 17 17.30 20.82 31.52
N ASP A 18 18.12 21.73 31.01
CA ASP A 18 17.72 23.11 30.83
C ASP A 18 16.49 23.18 29.91
N SER A 19 15.48 23.93 30.36
CA SER A 19 14.19 24.16 29.66
C SER A 19 14.38 24.70 28.23
N SER A 20 15.54 25.30 27.94
CA SER A 20 15.96 25.71 26.59
C SER A 20 16.08 24.54 25.62
N TYR A 21 16.49 23.35 26.07
CA TYR A 21 16.61 22.15 25.25
C TYR A 21 15.24 21.65 24.77
N PHE A 22 14.23 21.71 25.64
CA PHE A 22 12.86 21.37 25.28
C PHE A 22 12.21 22.41 24.37
N GLN A 23 12.56 23.70 24.51
CA GLN A 23 12.09 24.75 23.60
C GLN A 23 12.79 24.70 22.23
N GLN A 24 14.02 24.21 22.14
CA GLN A 24 14.72 24.00 20.88
C GLN A 24 14.16 22.80 20.11
N LYS A 25 13.79 21.71 20.81
CA LYS A 25 13.19 20.52 20.19
C LYS A 25 11.72 20.73 19.75
N LYS A 26 11.02 21.73 20.30
CA LYS A 26 9.65 22.10 19.89
C LYS A 26 9.60 23.03 18.68
N LYS A 27 10.67 23.78 18.39
CA LYS A 27 10.80 24.60 17.15
C LYS A 27 11.35 23.82 15.95
N SER A 28 11.90 22.62 16.16
CA SER A 28 12.29 21.74 15.05
C SER A 28 11.10 21.03 14.40
N HIS A 29 9.90 21.16 14.98
CA HIS A 29 8.65 20.84 14.31
C HIS A 29 8.16 22.11 13.59
N ILE A 30 8.08 22.02 12.25
CA ILE A 30 7.47 22.97 11.31
C ILE A 30 8.46 23.93 10.62
N ASN A 31 9.05 23.43 9.53
CA ASN A 31 9.01 24.02 8.17
C ASN A 31 10.26 23.63 7.38
N ARG A 32 10.35 22.35 7.01
CA ARG A 32 10.90 22.02 5.70
C ARG A 32 9.70 21.55 4.89
N LYS A 33 9.07 22.48 4.16
CA LYS A 33 8.38 22.08 2.94
C LYS A 33 9.48 21.45 2.09
N GLU A 34 9.58 20.14 2.16
CA GLU A 34 10.30 19.40 1.14
C GLU A 34 9.56 19.71 -0.14
N ASN A 35 10.07 20.69 -0.88
CA ASN A 35 9.89 20.73 -2.32
C ASN A 35 10.55 19.45 -2.83
N MET A 36 9.86 18.32 -2.68
CA MET A 36 10.12 17.16 -3.50
C MET A 36 9.85 17.64 -4.91
N SER A 37 10.93 17.97 -5.62
CA SER A 37 10.93 18.08 -7.06
C SER A 37 10.04 16.97 -7.57
N ASN A 38 9.03 17.33 -8.36
CA ASN A 38 8.28 16.39 -9.16
C ASN A 38 9.29 15.75 -10.12
N SER A 39 10.08 14.78 -9.64
CA SER A 39 10.81 13.89 -10.51
C SER A 39 9.69 13.16 -11.20
N GLU A 40 9.41 13.53 -12.44
CA GLU A 40 8.58 12.75 -13.33
C GLU A 40 9.11 11.33 -13.23
N LYS A 41 8.45 10.49 -12.41
CA LYS A 41 8.77 9.08 -12.36
C LYS A 41 8.40 8.60 -13.74
N LYS A 42 9.41 8.44 -14.60
CA LYS A 42 9.24 7.78 -15.88
C LYS A 42 8.73 6.38 -15.54
N GLN A 43 7.42 6.23 -15.58
CA GLN A 43 6.80 4.94 -15.35
C GLN A 43 7.26 4.06 -16.50
N ASN A 44 7.87 2.94 -16.16
CA ASN A 44 8.17 1.92 -17.16
C ASN A 44 6.85 1.35 -17.65
N ALA A 45 6.81 0.94 -18.92
CA ALA A 45 5.64 0.29 -19.49
C ALA A 45 5.16 -0.84 -18.58
N SER A 46 3.93 -0.74 -18.08
CA SER A 46 3.34 -1.71 -17.15
C SER A 46 1.93 -2.08 -17.57
N ILE A 47 1.51 -3.32 -17.29
CA ILE A 47 0.13 -3.72 -17.51
C ILE A 47 -0.74 -2.96 -16.52
N VAL A 48 -1.73 -2.24 -17.04
CA VAL A 48 -2.68 -1.47 -16.23
C VAL A 48 -4.07 -2.12 -16.18
N TRP A 49 -4.37 -3.00 -17.14
CA TRP A 49 -5.63 -3.72 -17.22
C TRP A 49 -5.51 -4.94 -18.12
N PHE A 50 -6.29 -5.99 -17.86
CA PHE A 50 -6.42 -7.12 -18.77
C PHE A 50 -7.88 -7.58 -18.91
N GLU A 51 -8.23 -8.15 -20.06
CA GLU A 51 -9.54 -8.73 -20.33
C GLU A 51 -9.43 -10.20 -20.73
N ILE A 52 -10.25 -11.04 -20.09
CA ILE A 52 -10.35 -12.47 -20.35
C ILE A 52 -11.74 -12.79 -20.92
N PRO A 53 -11.84 -13.13 -22.22
CA PRO A 53 -13.06 -13.70 -22.78
C PRO A 53 -13.25 -15.16 -22.35
N ALA A 54 -14.46 -15.52 -21.93
CA ALA A 54 -14.81 -16.89 -21.55
C ALA A 54 -16.14 -17.34 -22.18
N ASP A 55 -16.18 -18.58 -22.68
CA ASP A 55 -17.41 -19.21 -23.18
C ASP A 55 -18.36 -19.62 -22.05
N ASN A 56 -17.77 -20.00 -20.91
CA ASN A 56 -18.50 -20.28 -19.68
C ASN A 56 -17.89 -19.43 -18.57
N VAL A 57 -18.56 -18.33 -18.26
CA VAL A 57 -18.11 -17.32 -17.30
C VAL A 57 -18.05 -17.93 -15.90
N GLU A 58 -19.06 -18.67 -15.47
CA GLU A 58 -19.13 -19.29 -14.14
C GLU A 58 -17.97 -20.27 -13.90
N ARG A 59 -17.62 -21.08 -14.92
CA ARG A 59 -16.45 -21.98 -14.87
C ARG A 59 -15.16 -21.17 -14.71
N ALA A 60 -15.00 -20.11 -15.49
CA ALA A 60 -13.82 -19.26 -15.44
C ALA A 60 -13.69 -18.55 -14.09
N LYS A 61 -14.81 -18.03 -13.55
CA LYS A 61 -14.87 -17.41 -12.22
C LYS A 61 -14.38 -18.37 -11.14
N LYS A 62 -14.91 -19.59 -11.13
CA LYS A 62 -14.50 -20.63 -10.17
C LYS A 62 -13.02 -20.97 -10.33
N PHE A 63 -12.57 -21.19 -11.58
CA PHE A 63 -11.18 -21.55 -11.86
C PHE A 63 -10.19 -20.49 -11.37
N TYR A 64 -10.37 -19.23 -11.78
CA TYR A 64 -9.44 -18.15 -11.40
C TYR A 64 -9.57 -17.75 -9.94
N GLY A 65 -10.77 -17.82 -9.37
CA GLY A 65 -10.97 -17.63 -7.93
C GLY A 65 -10.25 -18.69 -7.10
N ASP A 66 -10.36 -19.97 -7.46
CA ASP A 66 -9.69 -21.06 -6.75
C ASP A 66 -8.17 -21.05 -6.95
N LEU A 67 -7.71 -20.71 -8.16
CA LEU A 67 -6.29 -20.76 -8.52
C LEU A 67 -5.49 -19.57 -7.96
N PHE A 68 -6.04 -18.37 -8.06
CA PHE A 68 -5.33 -17.13 -7.72
C PHE A 68 -5.92 -16.38 -6.53
N GLY A 69 -7.08 -16.81 -5.99
CA GLY A 69 -7.79 -16.07 -4.95
C GLY A 69 -8.48 -14.80 -5.45
N TRP A 70 -8.63 -14.63 -6.77
CA TRP A 70 -9.23 -13.43 -7.36
C TRP A 70 -10.72 -13.31 -7.02
N LYS A 71 -11.16 -12.08 -6.74
CA LYS A 71 -12.59 -11.80 -6.58
C LYS A 71 -13.15 -11.32 -7.90
N ILE A 72 -14.24 -11.94 -8.33
CA ILE A 72 -14.82 -11.67 -9.66
C ILE A 72 -16.30 -11.35 -9.52
N GLU A 73 -16.63 -10.08 -9.69
CA GLU A 73 -17.96 -9.52 -9.43
C GLU A 73 -18.54 -8.83 -10.65
N ARG A 74 -19.85 -8.97 -10.86
CA ARG A 74 -20.50 -8.38 -12.04
C ARG A 74 -20.60 -6.88 -11.85
N LEU A 75 -20.21 -6.09 -12.85
CA LEU A 75 -20.40 -4.64 -12.78
C LEU A 75 -21.89 -4.29 -12.97
N PRO A 76 -22.48 -3.48 -12.07
CA PRO A 76 -23.87 -3.07 -12.20
C PRO A 76 -24.09 -2.30 -13.50
N GLY A 77 -25.22 -2.56 -14.17
CA GLY A 77 -25.56 -1.92 -15.45
C GLY A 77 -24.93 -2.55 -16.69
N THR A 78 -24.10 -3.59 -16.53
CA THR A 78 -23.53 -4.35 -17.65
C THR A 78 -24.09 -5.78 -17.66
N GLN A 79 -24.46 -6.30 -18.84
CA GLN A 79 -24.99 -7.66 -18.96
C GLN A 79 -23.90 -8.73 -18.98
N GLU A 80 -22.69 -8.40 -19.46
CA GLU A 80 -21.65 -9.39 -19.78
C GLU A 80 -20.23 -8.93 -19.40
N TYR A 81 -20.11 -8.20 -18.29
CA TYR A 81 -18.81 -7.71 -17.82
C TYR A 81 -18.67 -7.87 -16.31
N TRP A 82 -17.56 -8.48 -15.90
CA TRP A 82 -17.22 -8.73 -14.50
C TRP A 82 -15.86 -8.14 -14.19
N HIS A 83 -15.78 -7.35 -13.13
CA HIS A 83 -14.53 -6.85 -12.58
C HIS A 83 -13.79 -7.98 -11.86
N ILE A 84 -12.48 -8.04 -12.09
CA ILE A 84 -11.53 -8.93 -11.43
C ILE A 84 -10.68 -8.05 -10.51
N ASP A 85 -10.83 -8.26 -9.19
CA ASP A 85 -9.94 -7.74 -8.15
C ASP A 85 -8.86 -8.79 -7.86
N THR A 86 -7.60 -8.42 -8.10
CA THR A 86 -6.45 -9.32 -7.96
C THR A 86 -5.73 -9.25 -6.61
N GLY A 87 -6.15 -8.36 -5.69
CA GLY A 87 -5.45 -8.16 -4.42
C GLY A 87 -5.53 -6.75 -3.85
N GLY A 88 -6.21 -5.80 -4.50
CA GLY A 88 -6.33 -4.40 -4.08
C GLY A 88 -5.27 -3.46 -4.67
N ALA A 89 -5.40 -2.16 -4.38
CA ALA A 89 -4.67 -1.07 -5.06
C ALA A 89 -3.13 -1.14 -4.99
N ASP A 90 -2.58 -1.90 -4.04
CA ASP A 90 -1.14 -2.06 -3.85
C ASP A 90 -0.59 -3.34 -4.55
N ASP A 91 -1.46 -4.29 -4.90
CA ASP A 91 -1.13 -5.60 -5.47
C ASP A 91 -1.77 -5.76 -6.86
N THR A 92 -0.98 -5.40 -7.89
CA THR A 92 -1.16 -5.80 -9.31
C THR A 92 -2.44 -5.33 -10.03
N PRO A 93 -2.41 -5.24 -11.38
CA PRO A 93 -3.51 -4.63 -12.12
C PRO A 93 -4.80 -5.46 -11.99
N ASP A 94 -5.91 -4.77 -11.76
CA ASP A 94 -7.24 -5.32 -11.93
C ASP A 94 -7.52 -5.68 -13.40
N GLY A 95 -8.60 -6.41 -13.62
CA GLY A 95 -9.00 -6.80 -14.97
C GLY A 95 -10.49 -7.03 -15.12
N ALA A 96 -10.86 -7.62 -16.25
CA ALA A 96 -12.21 -8.05 -16.50
C ALA A 96 -12.29 -9.47 -17.03
N LEU A 97 -13.35 -10.15 -16.61
CA LEU A 97 -13.88 -11.32 -17.27
C LEU A 97 -15.09 -10.88 -18.09
N LYS A 98 -15.24 -11.43 -19.30
CA LYS A 98 -16.36 -11.12 -20.20
C LYS A 98 -16.83 -12.36 -20.93
N ALA A 99 -18.09 -12.35 -21.37
CA ALA A 99 -18.58 -13.38 -22.27
C ALA A 99 -17.86 -13.28 -23.63
N ARG A 100 -17.37 -14.42 -24.14
CA ARG A 100 -16.73 -14.48 -25.46
C ARG A 100 -17.78 -14.22 -26.55
N LYS A 101 -17.50 -13.27 -27.45
CA LYS A 101 -18.42 -12.91 -28.57
C LYS A 101 -18.05 -13.57 -29.89
N GLN A 102 -16.78 -13.95 -30.06
CA GLN A 102 -16.30 -14.66 -31.25
C GLN A 102 -15.29 -15.75 -30.86
N PRO A 103 -15.24 -16.89 -31.57
CA PRO A 103 -14.38 -18.02 -31.18
C PRO A 103 -12.90 -17.68 -30.97
N GLN A 104 -12.36 -16.70 -31.71
CA GLN A 104 -10.96 -16.30 -31.66
C GLN A 104 -10.71 -15.00 -30.89
N GLU A 105 -11.66 -14.55 -30.06
CA GLU A 105 -11.47 -13.34 -29.26
C GLU A 105 -10.25 -13.50 -28.33
N PRO A 106 -9.19 -12.68 -28.49
CA PRO A 106 -7.98 -12.84 -27.71
C PRO A 106 -8.15 -12.26 -26.30
N ILE A 107 -7.28 -12.70 -25.40
CA ILE A 107 -7.02 -11.96 -24.16
C ILE A 107 -6.34 -10.64 -24.55
N VAL A 108 -6.75 -9.53 -23.95
CA VAL A 108 -6.22 -8.20 -24.24
C VAL A 108 -5.55 -7.65 -22.99
N ASN A 109 -4.32 -7.13 -23.13
CA ASN A 109 -3.62 -6.41 -22.08
C ASN A 109 -3.45 -4.94 -22.49
N TYR A 110 -3.74 -4.03 -21.58
CA TYR A 110 -3.51 -2.60 -21.74
C TYR A 110 -2.22 -2.23 -21.00
N VAL A 111 -1.35 -1.45 -21.65
CA VAL A 111 -0.04 -1.07 -21.14
C VAL A 111 0.11 0.45 -21.20
N SER A 112 0.59 1.08 -20.13
CA SER A 112 0.89 2.53 -20.08
C SER A 112 2.38 2.80 -19.94
#